data_AF-A0A7Y5RZW3-F1
#
_entry.id   AF-A0A7Y5RZW3-F1
#
_cell.length_a   1.000
_cell.length_b   1.000
_cell.length_c   1.000
_cell.angle_alpha   90.00
_cell.angle_beta   90.00
_cell.angle_gamma   90.00
#
_symmetry.space_group_name_H-M   'P 1'
#
loop_
_entity.id
_entity.type
_entity.pdbx_description
1 polymer ?
#
loop_
_entity_poly.entity_id
_entity_poly.type
_entity_poly.pdbx_seq_one_letter_code
_entity_poly.pdbx_strand_id
1 'polypeptide(L)' 'ASATARRDARAYLSGLEKHLNEAGLGGVSEVADAEPPHTPGGCPWQAWSVAEPLRALVEDVLQLGRSPRA' A
#
# COMPACT_ATOMS: atom_id res chain seq x y z
N ALA A 1 13.03 12.71 0.53
CA ALA A 1 13.55 11.49 -0.14
C ALA A 1 14.08 11.86 -1.53
N SER A 2 15.14 11.19 -2.00
CA SER A 2 15.66 11.40 -3.36
C SER A 2 14.60 10.99 -4.40
N ALA A 3 14.75 11.45 -5.66
CA ALA A 3 13.85 11.04 -6.74
C ALA A 3 13.87 9.52 -6.96
N THR A 4 15.03 8.87 -6.80
CA THR A 4 15.17 7.41 -6.88
C THR A 4 14.41 6.73 -5.75
N ALA A 5 14.63 7.14 -4.50
CA ALA A 5 13.93 6.55 -3.35
C ALA A 5 12.40 6.64 -3.47
N ARG A 6 11.87 7.75 -4.04
CA ARG A 6 10.43 7.88 -4.29
C ARG A 6 9.91 6.93 -5.37
N ARG A 7 10.69 6.69 -6.42
CA ARG A 7 10.33 5.71 -7.46
C ARG A 7 10.31 4.30 -6.89
N ASP A 8 11.33 3.93 -6.12
CA ASP A 8 11.42 2.61 -5.50
C ASP A 8 10.27 2.39 -4.52
N ALA A 9 9.97 3.39 -3.68
CA ALA A 9 8.82 3.36 -2.78
C ALA A 9 7.49 3.20 -3.53
N ARG A 10 7.30 3.87 -4.67
CA ARG A 10 6.11 3.67 -5.53
C ARG A 10 6.03 2.24 -6.07
N ALA A 11 7.16 1.63 -6.42
CA ALA A 11 7.20 0.26 -6.91
C ALA A 11 6.81 -0.75 -5.82
N TYR A 12 7.15 -0.52 -4.54
CA TYR A 12 6.76 -1.40 -3.44
C TYR A 12 5.25 -1.43 -3.17
N LEU A 13 4.52 -0.37 -3.54
CA LEU A 13 3.06 -0.33 -3.42
C LEU A 13 2.34 -0.98 -4.59
N SER A 14 3.07 -1.42 -5.62
CA SER A 14 2.46 -2.12 -6.75
C SER A 14 1.83 -3.45 -6.32
N GLY A 15 0.73 -3.84 -6.99
CA GLY A 15 -0.01 -5.06 -6.67
C GLY A 15 -1.18 -4.85 -5.70
N LEU A 16 -1.14 -3.86 -4.80
CA LEU A 16 -2.23 -3.57 -3.86
C LEU A 16 -3.57 -3.24 -4.55
N GLU A 17 -3.53 -2.62 -5.74
CA GLU A 17 -4.72 -2.32 -6.54
C GLU A 17 -5.51 -3.58 -6.93
N LYS A 18 -4.81 -4.72 -7.10
CA LYS A 18 -5.43 -6.01 -7.41
C LYS A 18 -6.23 -6.54 -6.22
N HIS A 19 -5.69 -6.39 -4.99
CA HIS A 19 -6.33 -6.85 -3.76
C HIS A 19 -7.71 -6.19 -3.52
N LEU A 20 -7.92 -4.95 -4.02
CA LEU A 20 -9.18 -4.21 -3.91
C LEU A 20 -10.39 -4.95 -4.49
N ASN A 21 -10.16 -5.97 -5.33
CA ASN A 21 -11.21 -6.76 -5.98
C ASN A 21 -11.11 -8.26 -5.68
N GLU A 22 -10.17 -8.71 -4.84
CA GLU A 22 -9.91 -10.16 -4.62
C GLU A 22 -10.57 -10.72 -3.36
N ALA A 23 -10.51 -9.99 -2.25
CA ALA A 23 -10.97 -10.46 -0.93
C ALA A 23 -11.84 -9.41 -0.24
N GLY A 24 -12.96 -9.10 -0.89
CA GLY A 24 -13.91 -8.07 -0.47
C GLY A 24 -13.66 -6.72 -1.15
N LEU A 25 -14.73 -6.09 -1.64
CA LEU A 25 -14.66 -4.88 -2.46
C LEU A 25 -14.04 -3.69 -1.70
N GLY A 26 -13.02 -3.08 -2.30
CA GLY A 26 -12.34 -1.89 -1.76
C GLY A 26 -11.42 -2.18 -0.57
N GLY A 27 -11.13 -3.46 -0.31
CA GLY A 27 -10.30 -3.90 0.81
C GLY A 27 -8.90 -4.34 0.42
N VAL A 28 -8.01 -4.39 1.40
CA VAL A 28 -6.74 -5.10 1.31
C VAL A 28 -6.70 -6.07 2.48
N SER A 29 -6.50 -7.36 2.20
CA SER A 29 -6.42 -8.37 3.25
C SER A 29 -5.22 -8.15 4.16
N GLU A 30 -5.34 -8.59 5.41
CA GLU A 30 -4.31 -8.45 6.42
C GLU A 30 -2.98 -9.11 6.03
N VAL A 31 -3.05 -10.30 5.45
CA VAL A 31 -1.89 -11.09 5.03
C VAL A 31 -2.15 -11.79 3.70
N ALA A 32 -1.09 -12.22 3.03
CA ALA A 32 -1.16 -13.06 1.83
C ALA A 32 -0.02 -14.09 1.84
N ASP A 33 -0.19 -15.18 1.10
CA ASP A 33 0.86 -16.19 0.94
C ASP A 33 2.12 -15.61 0.31
N ALA A 34 3.30 -16.07 0.75
CA ALA A 34 4.58 -15.62 0.22
C ALA A 34 4.83 -16.09 -1.23
N GLU A 35 4.27 -17.24 -1.62
CA GLU A 35 4.43 -17.82 -2.94
C GLU A 35 3.21 -17.54 -3.84
N PRO A 36 3.39 -17.44 -5.17
CA PRO A 36 2.28 -17.36 -6.10
C PRO A 36 1.27 -18.50 -5.87
N PRO A 37 -0.05 -18.22 -5.89
CA PRO A 37 -0.69 -17.00 -6.39
C PRO A 37 -0.85 -15.87 -5.35
N HIS A 38 -0.21 -15.96 -4.18
CA HIS A 38 -0.36 -15.00 -3.06
C HIS A 38 -1.78 -14.96 -2.50
N THR A 39 -2.33 -16.12 -2.11
CA THR A 39 -3.70 -16.22 -1.60
C THR A 39 -3.93 -15.25 -0.42
N PRO A 40 -5.01 -14.45 -0.43
CA PRO A 40 -5.33 -13.58 0.69
C PRO A 40 -5.74 -14.36 1.95
N GLY A 41 -5.35 -13.86 3.12
CA GLY A 41 -5.66 -14.45 4.42
C GLY A 41 -5.85 -13.40 5.51
N GLY A 42 -6.16 -13.88 6.72
CA GLY A 42 -6.48 -13.02 7.86
C GLY A 42 -7.81 -12.27 7.68
N CYS A 43 -7.92 -11.08 8.28
CA CYS A 43 -9.11 -10.26 8.10
C CYS A 43 -9.14 -9.65 6.68
N PRO A 44 -10.24 -9.79 5.92
CA PRO A 44 -10.34 -9.24 4.57
C PRO A 44 -10.33 -7.71 4.55
N TRP A 45 -10.83 -7.05 5.61
CA TRP A 45 -11.02 -5.60 5.72
C TRP A 45 -10.43 -5.01 7.00
N GLN A 46 -9.14 -5.19 7.22
CA GLN A 46 -8.41 -4.48 8.28
C GLN A 46 -8.20 -3.01 7.89
N ALA A 47 -8.50 -2.09 8.81
CA ALA A 47 -8.37 -0.66 8.55
C ALA A 47 -6.92 -0.25 8.22
N TRP A 48 -5.94 -0.87 8.89
CA TRP A 48 -4.52 -0.57 8.65
C TRP A 48 -4.05 -0.98 7.26
N SER A 49 -4.65 -2.03 6.67
CA SER A 49 -4.19 -2.60 5.40
C SER A 49 -4.45 -1.65 4.22
N VAL A 50 -5.37 -0.70 4.40
CA VAL A 50 -5.60 0.39 3.45
C VAL A 50 -4.95 1.69 3.95
N ALA A 51 -5.09 2.01 5.24
CA ALA A 51 -4.65 3.29 5.78
C ALA A 51 -3.13 3.49 5.67
N GLU A 52 -2.35 2.46 5.97
CA GLU A 52 -0.88 2.60 6.00
C GLU A 52 -0.27 2.73 4.58
N PRO A 53 -0.65 1.89 3.58
CA PRO A 53 -0.22 2.12 2.20
C PRO A 53 -0.66 3.48 1.65
N LEU A 54 -1.88 3.94 1.98
CA LEU A 54 -2.38 5.24 1.55
C LEU A 54 -1.56 6.38 2.18
N ARG A 55 -1.26 6.31 3.48
CA ARG A 55 -0.42 7.29 4.17
C ARG A 55 0.98 7.34 3.54
N ALA A 56 1.62 6.19 3.32
CA ALA A 56 2.93 6.11 2.66
C ALA A 56 2.91 6.70 1.23
N LEU A 57 1.85 6.44 0.46
CA LEU A 57 1.65 7.02 -0.86
C LEU A 57 1.56 8.55 -0.79
N VAL A 58 0.74 9.08 0.12
CA VAL A 58 0.50 10.52 0.26
C VAL A 58 1.73 11.26 0.78
N GLU A 59 2.30 10.81 1.90
CA GLU A 59 3.33 11.55 2.64
C GLU A 59 4.75 11.33 2.11
N ASP A 60 5.08 10.11 1.67
CA ASP A 60 6.46 9.73 1.36
C ASP A 60 6.73 9.64 -0.15
N VAL A 61 5.76 9.12 -0.93
CA VAL A 61 5.86 9.02 -2.39
C VAL A 61 5.46 10.33 -3.07
N LEU A 62 4.24 10.81 -2.82
CA LEU A 62 3.70 12.03 -3.42
C LEU A 62 4.16 13.30 -2.69
N GLN A 63 4.57 13.16 -1.42
CA GLN A 63 4.98 14.27 -0.56
C GLN A 63 3.90 15.36 -0.40
N LEU A 64 2.65 14.96 -0.48
CA LEU A 64 1.50 15.81 -0.19
C LEU A 64 1.36 15.97 1.32
N GLY A 65 0.98 17.17 1.78
CA GLY A 65 0.80 17.46 3.21
C GLY A 65 2.09 17.63 4.02
N ARG A 66 3.26 17.33 3.44
CA ARG A 66 4.55 17.74 4.03
C ARG A 66 4.77 19.22 3.76
N SER A 67 4.61 20.05 4.79
CA SER A 67 5.16 21.40 4.76
C SER A 67 6.68 21.30 4.57
N PRO A 68 7.33 22.16 3.76
CA PRO A 68 8.78 22.21 3.71
C PRO A 68 9.30 22.33 5.14
N ARG A 69 10.12 21.38 5.59
CA ARG A 69 10.80 21.55 6.88
C ARG A 69 11.65 22.82 6.73
N ALA A 70 11.32 23.83 7.54
CA ALA A 70 12.17 24.99 7.74
C ALA A 70 13.56 24.55 8.24
#